data_AF-A0A846Q570-F1
#
_entry.id   AF-A0A846Q570-F1
#
_cell.length_a   1.000
_cell.length_b   1.000
_cell.length_c   1.000
_cell.angle_alpha   90.00
_cell.angle_beta   90.00
_cell.angle_gamma   90.00
#
_symmetry.space_group_name_H-M   'P 1'
#
loop_
_entity.id
_entity.type
_entity.pdbx_description
1 polymer ?
#
loop_
_entity_poly.entity_id
_entity_poly.type
_entity_poly.pdbx_seq_one_letter_code
_entity_poly.pdbx_strand_id
1 'polypeptide(L)' 'MKIMVGFRATRAFKKFLQDVAKKENRSLSNFIVNALLVYIKNNHGMTWDLDKDKK' A
#
# COMPACT_ATOMS: atom_id res chain seq x y z
N MET A 1 1.75 6.56 17.91
CA MET A 1 3.08 6.36 17.31
C MET A 1 2.92 5.84 15.89
N LYS A 2 3.55 6.46 14.89
CA LYS A 2 3.47 6.01 13.49
C LYS A 2 4.39 4.78 13.34
N ILE A 3 3.81 3.59 13.25
CA ILE A 3 4.60 2.35 13.06
C ILE A 3 5.26 2.45 11.68
N MET A 4 6.58 2.63 11.65
CA MET A 4 7.35 2.73 10.41
C MET A 4 7.72 1.32 9.96
N VAL A 5 6.80 0.66 9.25
CA VAL A 5 7.03 -0.67 8.68
C VAL A 5 7.79 -0.52 7.37
N GLY A 6 8.89 -1.26 7.22
CA GLY A 6 9.70 -1.30 6.01
C GLY A 6 9.97 -2.74 5.58
N PHE A 7 10.24 -2.93 4.30
CA PHE A 7 10.67 -4.21 3.74
C PHE A 7 11.92 -4.02 2.90
N ARG A 8 12.72 -5.08 2.77
CA ARG A 8 13.90 -5.06 1.90
C ARG A 8 13.47 -5.28 0.45
N ALA A 9 13.93 -4.39 -0.42
CA ALA A 9 13.68 -4.44 -1.85
C ALA A 9 15.00 -4.24 -2.60
N THR A 10 15.13 -4.86 -3.77
CA THR A 10 16.23 -4.55 -4.68
C THR A 10 16.12 -3.10 -5.16
N ARG A 11 17.26 -2.51 -5.53
CA ARG A 11 17.30 -1.13 -6.04
C ARG A 11 16.42 -0.95 -7.29
N ALA A 12 16.44 -1.94 -8.19
CA ALA A 12 15.63 -1.94 -9.40
C ALA A 12 14.13 -1.95 -9.08
N PHE A 13 13.71 -2.81 -8.15
CA PHE A 13 12.31 -2.89 -7.74
C PHE A 13 11.84 -1.61 -7.04
N LYS A 14 12.67 -1.02 -6.17
CA LYS A 14 12.37 0.27 -5.55
C LYS A 14 12.17 1.37 -6.59
N LYS A 15 13.02 1.44 -7.62
CA LYS A 15 12.89 2.43 -8.70
C LYS A 15 11.60 2.23 -9.48
N PHE A 16 11.28 0.99 -9.84
CA PHE A 16 10.02 0.65 -10.49
C PHE A 16 8.80 1.13 -9.68
N LEU A 17 8.73 0.82 -8.38
CA LEU A 17 7.63 1.26 -7.52
C LEU A 17 7.53 2.79 -7.43
N GLN A 18 8.67 3.49 -7.38
CA GLN A 18 8.70 4.95 -7.37
C GLN A 18 8.16 5.54 -8.68
N ASP A 19 8.54 4.98 -9.82
CA ASP A 19 8.10 5.46 -11.13
C ASP A 19 6.59 5.24 -11.33
N VAL A 20 6.06 4.10 -10.87
CA VAL A 20 4.60 3.84 -10.90
C VAL A 20 3.86 4.78 -9.94
N ALA A 21 4.33 4.96 -8.71
CA ALA A 21 3.70 5.88 -7.76
C ALA A 21 3.63 7.32 -8.29
N LYS A 22 4.68 7.79 -8.99
CA LYS A 22 4.69 9.10 -9.65
C LYS A 22 3.66 9.20 -10.77
N LYS A 23 3.50 8.16 -11.59
CA LYS A 23 2.48 8.12 -12.66
C LYS A 23 1.06 8.24 -12.11
N GLU A 24 0.82 7.72 -10.91
CA GLU A 24 -0.47 7.82 -10.22
C GLU A 24 -0.62 9.11 -9.38
N ASN A 25 0.36 10.01 -9.40
CA ASN A 25 0.41 11.21 -8.56
C ASN A 25 0.27 10.90 -7.06
N ARG A 26 0.93 9.82 -6.60
CA ARG A 26 0.89 9.33 -5.22
C ARG A 26 2.29 9.28 -4.61
N SER A 27 2.36 9.40 -3.29
CA SER A 27 3.60 9.07 -2.56
C SER A 27 3.86 7.56 -2.61
N LEU A 28 5.14 7.16 -2.58
CA LEU A 28 5.54 5.76 -2.62
C LEU A 28 4.87 4.93 -1.51
N SER A 29 4.84 5.46 -0.28
CA SER A 29 4.23 4.76 0.85
C SER A 29 2.73 4.57 0.66
N ASN A 30 2.01 5.59 0.17
CA ASN A 30 0.57 5.49 -0.06
C ASN A 30 0.27 4.51 -1.20
N PHE A 31 1.09 4.53 -2.26
CA PHE A 31 0.99 3.56 -3.35
C PHE A 31 1.15 2.12 -2.86
N ILE A 32 2.19 1.84 -2.06
CA ILE A 32 2.45 0.49 -1.51
C ILE A 32 1.32 0.03 -0.60
N VAL A 33 0.85 0.89 0.31
CA VAL A 33 -0.26 0.55 1.21
C VAL A 33 -1.51 0.22 0.40
N ASN A 34 -1.88 1.06 -0.56
CA ASN A 34 -3.04 0.81 -1.40
C ASN A 34 -2.92 -0.50 -2.20
N ALA A 35 -1.75 -0.76 -2.80
CA ALA A 35 -1.50 -2.00 -3.53
C ALA A 35 -1.63 -3.24 -2.62
N LEU A 36 -1.14 -3.16 -1.39
CA LEU A 36 -1.24 -4.24 -0.41
C LEU A 36 -2.71 -4.47 0.01
N LEU A 37 -3.46 -3.40 0.28
CA LEU A 37 -4.89 -3.51 0.63
C LEU A 37 -5.70 -4.16 -0.50
N VAL A 38 -5.43 -3.79 -1.75
CA VAL A 38 -6.06 -4.38 -2.94
C VAL A 38 -5.69 -5.86 -3.07
N TYR A 39 -4.41 -6.21 -2.91
CA TYR A 39 -3.96 -7.59 -2.94
C TYR A 39 -4.65 -8.44 -1.87
N ILE A 40 -4.70 -7.94 -0.63
CA ILE A 40 -5.36 -8.64 0.49
C ILE A 40 -6.84 -8.83 0.21
N LYS A 41 -7.55 -7.78 -0.25
CA LYS A 41 -8.97 -7.86 -0.61
C LYS A 41 -9.23 -8.93 -1.66
N ASN A 42 -8.40 -8.96 -2.71
CA ASN A 42 -8.60 -9.86 -3.85
C ASN A 42 -8.24 -11.33 -3.54
N ASN A 43 -7.27 -11.58 -2.66
CA ASN A 43 -6.79 -12.94 -2.40
C ASN A 43 -7.32 -13.57 -1.10
N HIS A 44 -7.70 -12.75 -0.12
CA HIS A 44 -8.12 -13.23 1.20
C HIS A 44 -9.60 -12.98 1.50
N GLY A 45 -10.37 -12.39 0.56
CA GLY A 45 -11.80 -12.16 0.75
C GLY A 45 -12.16 -11.27 1.94
N MET A 46 -11.20 -10.49 2.46
CA MET A 46 -11.43 -9.61 3.60
C MET A 46 -12.34 -8.45 3.19
N THR A 47 -13.53 -8.39 3.78
CA THR A 47 -14.39 -7.21 3.79
C THR A 47 -13.83 -6.24 4.81
N TRP A 48 -13.34 -5.08 4.38
CA TRP A 48 -12.88 -4.03 5.28
C TRP A 48 -14.08 -3.44 6.01
N ASP A 49 -14.21 -3.70 7.31
CA ASP A 49 -15.27 -3.18 8.18
C ASP A 49 -14.97 -1.71 8.55
N LEU A 50 -14.84 -0.84 7.53
CA LEU A 50 -14.49 0.58 7.69
C LEU A 50 -15.62 1.42 8.31
N ASP A 51 -16.78 0.81 8.58
CA ASP A 51 -17.96 1.49 9.13
C ASP A 51 -18.05 1.42 10.67
N LYS A 52 -17.15 0.71 11.34
CA LYS A 52 -17.19 0.58 12.82
C LYS A 52 -16.66 1.79 13.60
N ASP A 53 -16.01 2.73 12.95
CA ASP A 53 -15.42 3.93 13.60
C ASP A 53 -16.34 5.17 13.55
N LYS A 54 -17.60 5.04 13.11
CA LYS A 54 -18.62 6.11 13.15
C LYS A 54 -19.67 5.88 14.25
N LYS A 55 -19.23 5.65 15.50
CA LYS A 55 -20.12 5.71 16.66
C LYS A 55 -19.71 6.80 17.62
#